data_AF-A0A7W8XB04-F1
#
_entry.id   AF-A0A7W8XB04-F1
#
_cell.length_a   1.000
_cell.length_b   1.000
_cell.length_c   1.000
_cell.angle_alpha   90.00
_cell.angle_beta   90.00
_cell.angle_gamma   90.00
#
_symmetry.space_group_name_H-M   'P 1'
#
loop_
_entity.id
_entity.type
_entity.pdbx_description
1 polymer ?
#
loop_
_entity_poly.entity_id
_entity_poly.type
_entity_poly.pdbx_seq_one_letter_code
_entity_poly.pdbx_strand_id
1 'polypeptide(L)'
;MRAFVLTLAVGVLSAFSAVAAEPLIFHTAHFDDNTVVNLGLVSNHATEQAGYDYDVLISLSQGNATSGSAYIDPGKHRAFVKCSDPAKVSVRGIDYPVRTLGPEGDDWKDDLWRAVCMTPVS
;
A
#
# COMPACT_ATOMS: atom_id res chain seq x y z
N MET A 1 46.21 -0.12 50.71
CA MET A 1 45.87 -0.69 49.39
C MET A 1 44.43 -0.32 49.08
N ARG A 2 44.19 0.63 48.16
CA ARG A 2 42.85 1.10 47.78
C ARG A 2 42.42 0.35 46.53
N ALA A 3 41.44 -0.53 46.65
CA ALA A 3 40.91 -1.31 45.52
C ALA A 3 40.00 -0.43 44.66
N PHE A 4 40.34 -0.29 43.38
CA PHE A 4 39.50 0.31 42.36
C PHE A 4 38.47 -0.73 41.90
N VAL A 5 37.18 -0.42 42.04
CA VAL A 5 36.10 -1.24 41.48
C VAL A 5 35.61 -0.56 40.21
N LEU A 6 35.95 -1.14 39.06
CA LEU A 6 35.41 -0.76 37.74
C LEU A 6 34.16 -1.59 37.48
N THR A 7 32.99 -0.97 37.56
CA THR A 7 31.72 -1.56 37.12
C THR A 7 31.58 -1.43 35.60
N LEU A 8 31.57 -2.56 34.90
CA LEU A 8 31.29 -2.66 33.46
C LEU A 8 29.77 -2.77 33.25
N ALA A 9 29.15 -1.74 32.68
CA ALA A 9 27.74 -1.79 32.30
C ALA A 9 27.58 -2.47 30.93
N VAL A 10 26.98 -3.66 30.90
CA VAL A 10 26.59 -4.35 29.67
C VAL A 10 25.19 -3.86 29.27
N GLY A 11 25.12 -2.97 28.28
CA GLY A 11 23.87 -2.54 27.68
C GLY A 11 23.37 -3.59 26.69
N VAL A 12 22.24 -4.24 26.99
CA VAL A 12 21.57 -5.16 26.07
C VAL A 12 20.84 -4.33 25.02
N LEU A 13 21.39 -4.24 23.81
CA LEU A 13 20.67 -3.67 22.67
C LEU A 13 19.57 -4.64 22.24
N SER A 14 18.32 -4.31 22.60
CA SER A 14 17.15 -4.98 22.05
C SER A 14 16.91 -4.49 20.63
N ALA A 15 17.27 -5.31 19.63
CA ALA A 15 16.89 -5.06 18.25
C ALA A 15 15.41 -5.44 18.09
N PHE A 16 14.53 -4.45 17.96
CA PHE A 16 13.15 -4.69 17.53
C PHE A 16 13.18 -5.09 16.06
N SER A 17 12.90 -6.36 15.76
CA SER A 17 12.65 -6.79 14.39
C SER A 17 11.32 -6.19 13.92
N ALA A 18 11.37 -5.20 13.03
CA ALA A 18 10.17 -4.73 12.35
C ALA A 18 9.71 -5.82 11.38
N VAL A 19 8.57 -6.46 11.67
CA VAL A 19 7.83 -7.24 10.67
C VAL A 19 7.22 -6.24 9.70
N ALA A 20 7.66 -6.26 8.44
CA ALA A 20 6.96 -5.58 7.38
C ALA A 20 5.63 -6.31 7.17
N ALA A 21 4.51 -5.64 7.43
CA ALA A 21 3.20 -6.18 7.11
C ALA A 21 3.10 -6.41 5.59
N GLU A 22 2.53 -7.55 5.20
CA GLU A 22 2.25 -7.82 3.79
C GLU A 22 1.26 -6.76 3.26
N PRO A 23 1.46 -6.25 2.02
CA PRO A 23 0.54 -5.31 1.43
C PRO A 23 -0.87 -5.90 1.33
N LEU A 24 -1.89 -5.09 1.66
CA LEU A 24 -3.28 -5.47 1.44
C LEU A 24 -3.57 -5.47 -0.07
N ILE A 25 -3.78 -6.64 -0.67
CA ILE A 25 -4.17 -6.72 -2.08
C ILE A 25 -5.57 -6.14 -2.24
N PHE A 26 -5.69 -5.05 -3.00
CA PHE A 26 -6.97 -4.38 -3.24
C PHE A 26 -7.51 -4.65 -4.65
N HIS A 27 -6.66 -5.08 -5.58
CA HIS A 27 -7.08 -5.37 -6.95
C HIS A 27 -6.24 -6.51 -7.56
N THR A 28 -6.91 -7.37 -8.31
CA THR A 28 -6.29 -8.50 -9.02
C THR A 28 -6.84 -8.57 -10.44
N ALA A 29 -5.98 -8.33 -11.43
CA ALA A 29 -6.31 -8.46 -12.85
C ALA A 29 -5.82 -9.81 -13.39
N HIS A 30 -6.66 -10.47 -14.19
CA HIS A 30 -6.34 -11.71 -14.89
C HIS A 30 -6.24 -11.46 -16.39
N PHE A 31 -5.21 -12.03 -17.03
CA PHE A 31 -4.97 -11.90 -18.47
C PHE A 31 -5.00 -13.27 -19.15
N ASP A 32 -5.29 -13.28 -20.45
CA ASP A 32 -5.51 -14.50 -21.25
C ASP A 32 -4.29 -15.43 -21.31
N ASP A 33 -3.08 -14.91 -21.06
CA ASP A 33 -1.83 -15.68 -21.04
C ASP A 33 -1.51 -16.31 -19.68
N ASN A 34 -2.52 -16.39 -18.80
CA ASN A 34 -2.42 -16.79 -17.38
C ASN A 34 -1.58 -15.84 -16.52
N THR A 35 -1.27 -14.64 -17.01
CA THR A 35 -0.68 -13.59 -16.17
C THR A 35 -1.72 -13.11 -15.16
N VAL A 36 -1.29 -12.97 -13.91
CA VAL A 36 -2.08 -12.38 -12.82
C VAL A 36 -1.32 -11.18 -12.30
N VAL A 37 -1.93 -9.99 -12.31
CA VAL A 37 -1.33 -8.78 -11.74
C VAL A 37 -2.09 -8.40 -10.48
N ASN A 38 -1.35 -8.21 -9.38
CA ASN A 38 -1.91 -7.74 -8.13
C ASN A 38 -1.41 -6.34 -7.82
N LEU A 39 -2.32 -5.50 -7.34
CA LEU A 39 -2.01 -4.20 -6.75
C LEU A 39 -2.28 -4.27 -5.25
N GLY A 40 -1.29 -3.88 -4.47
CA GLY A 40 -1.32 -3.93 -3.01
C GLY A 40 -1.17 -2.55 -2.39
N LEU A 41 -1.93 -2.28 -1.34
CA LEU A 41 -1.82 -1.07 -0.54
C LEU A 41 -0.75 -1.30 0.54
N VAL A 42 0.37 -0.59 0.40
CA VAL A 42 1.52 -0.67 1.30
C VAL A 42 1.35 0.29 2.47
N SER A 43 0.85 1.50 2.20
CA SER A 43 0.58 2.50 3.22
C SER A 43 -0.54 3.43 2.80
N ASN A 44 -1.19 4.02 3.80
CA ASN A 44 -2.27 4.97 3.65
C ASN A 44 -2.19 6.02 4.77
N HIS A 45 -1.94 7.28 4.40
CA HIS A 45 -1.80 8.39 5.34
C HIS A 45 -2.60 9.60 4.87
N ALA A 46 -3.14 10.38 5.81
CA ALA A 46 -3.76 11.65 5.47
C ALA A 46 -2.73 12.56 4.78
N THR A 47 -3.16 13.33 3.78
CA THR A 47 -2.26 14.17 2.97
C THR A 47 -2.49 15.66 3.18
N GLU A 48 -1.41 16.44 3.04
CA GLU A 48 -1.47 17.90 2.95
C GLU A 48 -1.72 18.39 1.51
N GLN A 49 -1.72 17.47 0.52
CA GLN A 49 -1.97 17.81 -0.88
C GLN A 49 -3.41 18.30 -1.06
N ALA A 50 -3.55 19.58 -1.42
CA ALA A 50 -4.85 20.21 -1.58
C ALA A 50 -5.75 19.44 -2.57
N GLY A 51 -6.99 19.20 -2.15
CA GLY A 51 -7.99 18.50 -2.96
C GLY A 51 -7.97 16.98 -2.84
N TYR A 52 -7.12 16.42 -1.98
CA TYR A 52 -7.04 14.99 -1.67
C TYR A 52 -7.11 14.76 -0.16
N ASP A 53 -7.58 13.57 0.20
CA ASP A 53 -7.75 13.16 1.60
C ASP A 53 -6.57 12.28 2.04
N TYR A 54 -6.07 11.42 1.14
CA TYR A 54 -5.00 10.47 1.44
C TYR A 54 -3.87 10.46 0.41
N ASP A 55 -2.68 10.12 0.90
CA ASP A 55 -1.48 9.77 0.15
C ASP A 55 -1.16 8.30 0.43
N VAL A 56 -1.08 7.51 -0.64
CA VAL A 56 -0.96 6.05 -0.57
C VAL A 56 0.25 5.57 -1.37
N LEU A 57 0.86 4.48 -0.89
CA LEU A 57 1.87 3.74 -1.64
C LEU A 57 1.30 2.41 -2.11
N ILE A 58 1.45 2.14 -3.41
CA ILE A 58 0.95 0.95 -4.08
C ILE A 58 2.14 0.07 -4.47
N SER A 59 2.07 -1.22 -4.16
CA SER A 59 2.96 -2.24 -4.70
C SER A 59 2.34 -2.93 -5.90
N LEU A 60 3.18 -3.38 -6.82
CA LEU A 60 2.78 -4.21 -7.96
C LEU A 60 3.48 -5.57 -7.89
N SER A 61 2.73 -6.64 -8.13
CA SER A 61 3.30 -7.95 -8.40
C SER A 61 2.63 -8.58 -9.61
N GLN A 62 3.40 -9.39 -10.34
CA GLN A 62 2.94 -10.15 -11.48
C GLN A 62 3.27 -11.62 -11.25
N GLY A 63 2.27 -12.48 -11.27
CA GLY A 63 2.41 -13.92 -11.22
C GLY A 63 1.98 -14.59 -12.52
N ASN A 64 2.26 -15.89 -12.63
CA ASN A 64 1.61 -16.77 -13.58
C ASN A 64 0.77 -17.79 -12.81
N ALA A 65 -0.52 -17.90 -13.15
CA ALA A 65 -1.49 -18.74 -12.43
C ALA A 65 -1.13 -20.24 -12.45
N THR A 66 -0.28 -20.67 -13.39
CA THR A 66 0.08 -22.08 -13.60
C THR A 66 1.46 -22.42 -13.04
N SER A 67 2.47 -21.56 -13.26
CA SER A 67 3.85 -21.86 -12.87
C SER A 67 4.21 -21.43 -11.44
N GLY A 68 3.40 -20.58 -10.80
CA GLY A 68 3.67 -20.05 -9.46
C GLY A 68 4.85 -19.07 -9.38
N SER A 69 5.50 -18.74 -10.51
CA SER A 69 6.56 -17.72 -10.54
C SER A 69 5.94 -16.33 -10.40
N ALA A 70 6.48 -15.52 -9.48
CA ALA A 70 6.05 -14.15 -9.26
C ALA A 70 7.22 -13.17 -9.41
N TYR A 71 7.04 -12.17 -10.28
CA TYR A 71 7.81 -10.95 -10.28
C TYR A 71 7.20 -9.97 -9.25
N ILE A 72 8.04 -9.43 -8.37
CA ILE A 72 7.67 -8.35 -7.47
C ILE A 72 8.35 -7.09 -7.98
N ASP A 73 7.55 -6.06 -8.29
CA ASP A 73 8.10 -4.75 -8.60
C ASP A 73 8.75 -4.18 -7.32
N PRO A 74 10.07 -3.88 -7.33
CA PRO A 74 10.71 -3.25 -6.18
C PRO A 74 10.21 -1.81 -5.95
N GLY A 75 9.59 -1.20 -6.96
CA GLY A 75 8.99 0.13 -6.87
C GLY A 75 7.81 0.20 -5.91
N LYS A 76 7.61 1.40 -5.36
CA LYS A 76 6.38 1.79 -4.68
C LYS A 76 5.80 2.99 -5.44
N HIS A 77 4.57 2.83 -5.90
CA HIS A 77 3.89 3.81 -6.73
C HIS A 77 3.01 4.69 -5.86
N ARG A 78 3.35 5.98 -5.78
CA ARG A 78 2.58 6.94 -5.01
C ARG A 78 1.30 7.34 -5.75
N ALA A 79 0.19 7.40 -5.04
CA ALA A 79 -1.08 7.93 -5.52
C ALA A 79 -1.75 8.80 -4.45
N PHE A 80 -2.66 9.67 -4.88
CA PHE A 80 -3.52 10.44 -3.97
C PHE A 80 -4.97 10.03 -4.16
N VAL A 81 -5.73 9.99 -3.06
CA VAL A 81 -7.14 9.59 -3.07
C VAL A 81 -7.98 10.70 -2.47
N LYS A 82 -9.05 11.09 -3.17
CA LYS A 82 -10.11 11.96 -2.68
C LYS A 82 -11.37 11.10 -2.45
N CYS A 83 -11.81 11.02 -1.21
CA CYS A 83 -12.95 10.21 -0.78
C CYS A 83 -14.29 10.92 -1.02
N SER A 84 -14.32 12.25 -0.88
CA SER A 84 -15.53 13.05 -1.12
C SER A 84 -15.84 13.24 -2.60
N ASP A 85 -17.12 13.43 -2.94
CA ASP A 85 -17.52 13.75 -4.31
C ASP A 85 -17.01 15.14 -4.76
N PRO A 86 -16.53 15.30 -6.01
CA PRO A 86 -16.32 14.24 -6.99
C PRO A 86 -15.09 13.38 -6.64
N ALA A 87 -15.31 12.09 -6.39
CA ALA A 87 -14.28 11.17 -5.98
C ALA A 87 -13.28 10.92 -7.11
N LYS A 88 -12.00 10.82 -6.75
CA LYS A 88 -10.92 10.60 -7.72
C LYS A 88 -9.69 9.99 -7.09
N VAL A 89 -8.92 9.31 -7.94
CA VAL A 89 -7.56 8.86 -7.68
C VAL A 89 -6.62 9.64 -8.59
N SER A 90 -5.49 10.12 -8.07
CA SER A 90 -4.45 10.77 -8.86
C SER A 90 -3.16 9.96 -8.84
N VAL A 91 -2.64 9.63 -10.02
CA VAL A 91 -1.34 8.96 -10.19
C VAL A 91 -0.46 9.83 -11.06
N ARG A 92 0.70 10.20 -10.53
CA ARG A 92 1.69 11.06 -11.24
C ARG A 92 1.07 12.37 -11.78
N GLY A 93 0.10 12.93 -11.04
CA GLY A 93 -0.60 14.17 -11.39
C GLY A 93 -1.72 14.03 -12.42
N ILE A 94 -2.07 12.81 -12.81
CA ILE A 94 -3.22 12.53 -13.67
C ILE A 94 -4.39 12.08 -12.82
N ASP A 95 -5.51 12.81 -12.92
CA ASP A 95 -6.71 12.54 -12.15
C ASP A 95 -7.63 11.59 -12.90
N TYR A 96 -7.97 10.48 -12.24
CA TYR A 96 -8.92 9.49 -12.71
C TYR A 96 -10.19 9.58 -11.87
N PRO A 97 -11.35 9.88 -12.49
CA PRO A 97 -12.61 9.90 -11.76
C PRO A 97 -12.96 8.50 -11.29
N VAL A 98 -13.48 8.41 -10.07
CA VAL A 98 -13.93 7.16 -9.44
C VAL A 98 -15.45 7.07 -9.53
N ARG A 99 -15.97 5.87 -9.76
CA ARG A 99 -17.40 5.60 -9.66
C ARG A 99 -17.73 5.14 -8.25
N THR A 100 -18.27 6.06 -7.45
CA THR A 100 -18.70 5.78 -6.07
C THR A 100 -20.03 5.02 -5.99
N LEU A 101 -20.81 5.06 -7.08
CA LEU A 101 -22.13 4.43 -7.19
C LEU A 101 -22.21 3.65 -8.51
N GLY A 102 -22.66 2.40 -8.44
CA GLY A 102 -22.84 1.52 -9.60
C GLY A 102 -22.39 0.09 -9.34
N PRO A 103 -22.56 -0.82 -10.32
CA PRO A 103 -22.05 -2.18 -10.21
C PRO A 103 -20.53 -2.14 -9.97
N GLU A 104 -20.05 -3.02 -9.10
CA GLU A 104 -18.61 -3.22 -8.86
C GLU A 104 -17.94 -3.56 -10.20
N GLY A 105 -17.21 -2.59 -10.74
CA GLY A 105 -16.40 -2.76 -11.94
C GLY A 105 -15.03 -3.32 -11.57
N ASP A 106 -14.44 -4.06 -12.50
CA ASP A 106 -13.04 -4.52 -12.46
C ASP A 106 -12.08 -3.38 -12.83
N ASP A 107 -12.15 -2.28 -12.07
CA ASP A 107 -11.39 -1.07 -12.33
C ASP A 107 -10.57 -0.69 -11.09
N TRP A 108 -9.25 -0.85 -11.20
CA TRP A 108 -8.32 -0.72 -10.09
C TRP A 108 -8.44 0.60 -9.31
N LYS A 109 -8.89 1.69 -9.94
CA LYS A 109 -9.05 2.99 -9.27
C LYS A 109 -10.25 3.00 -8.34
N ASP A 110 -11.33 2.33 -8.72
CA ASP A 110 -12.53 2.19 -7.91
C ASP A 110 -12.24 1.27 -6.71
N ASP A 111 -11.50 0.18 -6.96
CA ASP A 111 -11.01 -0.72 -5.90
C ASP A 111 -10.07 -0.04 -4.90
N LEU A 112 -9.12 0.75 -5.39
CA LEU A 112 -8.23 1.52 -4.52
C LEU A 112 -9.02 2.50 -3.65
N TRP A 113 -9.96 3.22 -4.26
CA TRP A 113 -10.81 4.15 -3.54
C TRP A 113 -11.63 3.44 -2.46
N ARG A 114 -12.23 2.29 -2.75
CA ARG A 114 -12.96 1.48 -1.75
C ARG A 114 -12.04 1.05 -0.60
N ALA A 115 -10.86 0.51 -0.92
CA ALA A 115 -9.89 0.05 0.07
C ALA A 115 -9.43 1.17 1.02
N VAL A 116 -9.37 2.41 0.54
CA VAL A 116 -8.92 3.57 1.32
C VAL A 116 -10.07 4.27 2.05
N CYS A 117 -11.21 4.48 1.38
CA CYS A 117 -12.27 5.37 1.83
C CYS A 117 -13.44 4.64 2.52
N MET A 118 -13.60 3.33 2.31
CA MET A 118 -14.67 2.54 2.95
C MET A 118 -14.18 1.67 4.11
N THR A 119 -12.87 1.51 4.26
CA THR A 119 -12.30 0.78 5.39
C THR A 119 -12.52 1.59 6.68
N PRO A 120 -13.15 1.02 7.72
CA PRO A 120 -13.37 1.72 8.98
C PRO A 120 -12.05 2.20 9.57
N VAL A 121 -11.97 3.48 9.92
CA VAL A 121 -10.92 4.00 10.79
C VAL A 121 -11.40 3.86 12.24
N SER A 122 -10.63 3.14 13.06
CA SER A 122 -10.92 2.89 14.49
C SER A 122 -10.81 4.15 15.34
#